data_AF-A0A1Y4J2W8-F1
#
_entry.id   AF-A0A1Y4J2W8-F1
#
_cell.length_a   1.000
_cell.length_b   1.000
_cell.length_c   1.000
_cell.angle_alpha   90.00
_cell.angle_beta   90.00
_cell.angle_gamma   90.00
#
_symmetry.space_group_name_H-M   'P 1'
#
loop_
_entity.id
_entity.type
_entity.pdbx_description
1 polymer ?
#
loop_
_entity_poly.entity_id
_entity_poly.type
_entity_poly.pdbx_seq_one_letter_code
_entity_poly.pdbx_strand_id
1 'polypeptide(L)' 'MTIRAFRNLPWDVRQKMIQQVDDFLTRRILEIAFLGDGRISWAQVACRIGGGNSPESIRKRTVRMIKCFDQNVQA' A
#
# COMPACT_ATOMS: atom_id res chain seq x y z
N MET A 1 1.34 0.43 -12.54
CA MET A 1 0.10 -0.31 -12.21
C MET A 1 -0.86 0.53 -11.38
N THR A 2 -2.13 0.17 -11.38
CA THR A 2 -3.19 0.80 -10.56
C THR A 2 -3.38 0.08 -9.22
N ILE A 3 -4.06 0.71 -8.24
CA ILE A 3 -4.41 0.05 -6.97
C ILE A 3 -5.22 -1.23 -7.19
N ARG A 4 -6.14 -1.22 -8.17
CA ARG A 4 -6.97 -2.39 -8.49
C ARG A 4 -6.10 -3.54 -9.04
N ALA A 5 -5.18 -3.23 -9.94
CA ALA A 5 -4.23 -4.21 -10.47
C ALA A 5 -3.37 -4.80 -9.35
N PHE A 6 -2.82 -3.96 -8.46
CA PHE A 6 -2.03 -4.42 -7.32
C PHE A 6 -2.83 -5.36 -6.40
N ARG A 7 -4.11 -5.05 -6.14
CA ARG A 7 -4.99 -5.91 -5.31
C ARG A 7 -5.28 -7.27 -5.91
N ASN A 8 -5.28 -7.38 -7.23
CA ASN A 8 -5.51 -8.64 -7.92
C ASN A 8 -4.27 -9.54 -7.95
N LEU A 9 -3.10 -9.05 -7.52
CA LEU A 9 -1.91 -9.89 -7.40
C LEU A 9 -2.10 -10.96 -6.30
N PRO A 10 -1.47 -12.14 -6.44
CA PRO A 10 -1.42 -13.14 -5.38
C PRO A 10 -0.91 -12.54 -4.07
N TRP A 11 -1.43 -13.06 -2.94
CA TRP A 11 -1.08 -12.52 -1.62
C TRP A 11 0.43 -12.58 -1.34
N ASP A 12 1.11 -13.69 -1.68
CA ASP A 12 2.57 -13.84 -1.50
C ASP A 12 3.37 -12.79 -2.30
N VAL A 13 2.94 -12.50 -3.52
CA VAL A 13 3.56 -11.48 -4.38
C VAL A 13 3.40 -10.10 -3.74
N ARG A 14 2.19 -9.74 -3.30
CA ARG A 14 1.96 -8.46 -2.58
C ARG A 14 2.82 -8.37 -1.33
N GLN A 15 2.89 -9.44 -0.53
CA GLN A 15 3.69 -9.48 0.68
C GLN A 15 5.16 -9.22 0.37
N LYS A 16 5.76 -9.96 -0.58
CA LYS A 16 7.18 -9.78 -0.96
C LYS A 16 7.48 -8.36 -1.40
N MET A 17 6.65 -7.78 -2.27
CA MET A 17 6.83 -6.40 -2.75
C MET A 17 6.74 -5.39 -1.60
N ILE A 18 5.80 -5.57 -0.66
CA ILE A 18 5.64 -4.67 0.50
C ILE A 18 6.83 -4.78 1.46
N GLN A 19 7.39 -5.99 1.65
CA GLN A 19 8.54 -6.20 2.53
C GLN A 19 9.82 -5.50 2.03
N GLN A 20 9.94 -5.27 0.72
CA GLN A 20 11.06 -4.55 0.11
C GLN A 20 11.00 -3.02 0.25
N VAL A 21 9.93 -2.47 0.84
CA VAL A 21 9.82 -1.02 1.04
C VAL A 21 10.60 -0.62 2.29
N ASP A 22 11.66 0.18 2.10
CA ASP A 22 12.48 0.72 3.19
C ASP A 22 11.73 1.72 4.09
N ASP A 23 10.89 2.58 3.51
CA ASP A 23 10.13 3.58 4.27
C ASP A 23 9.08 2.88 5.16
N PHE A 24 9.36 2.84 6.47
CA PHE A 24 8.55 2.13 7.46
C PHE A 24 7.08 2.55 7.45
N LEU A 25 6.80 3.85 7.35
CA LEU A 25 5.42 4.37 7.34
C LEU A 25 4.65 3.88 6.10
N THR A 26 5.28 3.93 4.93
CA THR A 26 4.71 3.45 3.66
C THR A 26 4.48 1.97 3.73
N ARG A 27 5.46 1.21 4.20
CA ARG A 27 5.32 -0.23 4.39
C ARG A 27 4.12 -0.53 5.29
N ARG A 28 4.02 0.15 6.44
CA ARG A 28 2.91 -0.06 7.38
C ARG A 28 1.55 0.27 6.79
N ILE A 29 1.46 1.36 6.02
CA ILE A 29 0.26 1.73 5.27
C ILE A 29 -0.14 0.61 4.31
N LEU A 30 0.81 0.06 3.57
CA LEU A 30 0.56 -0.99 2.58
C LEU A 30 0.14 -2.31 3.24
N GLU A 31 0.79 -2.70 4.34
CA GLU A 31 0.42 -3.89 5.13
C GLU A 31 -1.04 -3.81 5.57
N ILE A 32 -1.43 -2.67 6.16
CA ILE A 32 -2.81 -2.45 6.63
C ILE A 32 -3.81 -2.45 5.47
N ALA A 33 -3.46 -1.82 4.34
CA ALA A 33 -4.38 -1.63 3.21
C ALA A 33 -4.51 -2.86 2.29
N PHE A 34 -3.54 -3.78 2.27
CA PHE A 34 -3.46 -4.85 1.27
C PHE A 34 -3.17 -6.25 1.82
N LEU A 35 -2.63 -6.39 3.03
CA LEU A 35 -2.35 -7.70 3.64
C LEU A 35 -3.31 -8.06 4.78
N GLY A 36 -4.10 -7.08 5.25
CA GLY A 36 -5.14 -7.31 6.26
C GLY A 36 -6.40 -7.97 5.72
N ASP A 37 -7.36 -8.19 6.63
CA ASP A 37 -8.62 -8.85 6.33
C ASP A 37 -9.57 -7.93 5.55
N GLY A 38 -9.70 -8.21 4.25
CA GLY A 38 -10.64 -7.53 3.37
C GLY A 38 -10.29 -6.10 2.98
N ARG A 39 -11.21 -5.47 2.24
CA ARG A 39 -11.05 -4.11 1.72
C ARG A 39 -11.54 -3.09 2.74
N ILE A 40 -10.61 -2.35 3.33
CA ILE A 40 -10.92 -1.20 4.19
C ILE A 40 -10.83 0.14 3.44
N SER A 41 -11.50 1.16 3.98
CA SER A 41 -11.46 2.52 3.44
C SER A 41 -10.17 3.24 3.82
N TRP A 42 -9.76 4.25 3.05
CA TRP A 42 -8.58 5.07 3.38
C TRP A 42 -8.73 5.80 4.72
N ALA A 43 -9.95 6.11 5.14
CA ALA A 43 -10.21 6.70 6.46
C ALA A 43 -9.91 5.71 7.59
N GLN A 44 -10.26 4.43 7.43
CA GLN A 44 -9.90 3.40 8.38
C GLN A 44 -8.38 3.15 8.41
N VAL A 45 -7.72 3.16 7.25
CA VAL A 45 -6.24 3.07 7.18
C VAL A 45 -5.60 4.23 7.95
N ALA A 46 -6.07 5.46 7.71
CA ALA A 46 -5.61 6.66 8.39
C ALA A 46 -5.80 6.59 9.91
N CYS A 47 -6.97 6.16 10.36
CA CYS A 47 -7.25 5.97 11.78
C CYS A 47 -6.30 4.94 12.43
N ARG A 48 -6.02 3.83 11.75
CA ARG A 48 -5.10 2.77 12.25
C ARG A 48 -3.64 3.20 12.28
N ILE A 49 -3.22 4.06 11.36
CA ILE A 49 -1.87 4.64 11.34
C ILE A 49 -1.73 5.73 12.41
N GLY A 50 -2.77 6.55 12.60
CA GLY A 50 -2.75 7.68 13.55
C GLY A 50 -1.85 8.84 13.09
N GLY A 51 -1.44 9.68 14.05
CA GLY A 51 -0.43 10.73 13.82
C GLY A 51 -0.85 11.87 12.88
N GLY A 52 -2.15 12.18 12.79
CA GLY A 52 -2.66 13.28 11.95
C GLY A 52 -2.63 13.01 10.44
N ASN A 53 -2.43 11.75 10.03
CA ASN A 53 -2.44 11.40 8.62
C ASN A 53 -3.84 11.49 8.02
N SER A 54 -4.04 12.37 7.05
CA SER A 54 -5.30 12.43 6.31
C SER A 54 -5.47 11.24 5.35
N PRO A 55 -6.71 10.76 5.10
CA PRO A 55 -6.99 9.66 4.18
C PRO A 55 -6.40 9.89 2.78
N GLU A 56 -6.44 11.13 2.30
CA GLU A 56 -5.88 11.50 1.01
C GLU A 56 -4.35 11.44 0.95
N SER A 57 -3.65 11.83 2.02
CA SER A 57 -2.20 11.77 2.09
C SER A 57 -1.71 10.32 1.98
N ILE A 58 -2.34 9.43 2.74
CA ILE A 58 -2.09 7.98 2.70
C ILE A 58 -2.36 7.44 1.30
N ARG A 59 -3.53 7.75 0.72
CA ARG A 59 -3.86 7.30 -0.64
C ARG A 59 -2.81 7.77 -1.65
N LYS A 60 -2.37 9.03 -1.60
CA LYS A 60 -1.36 9.58 -2.53
C LYS A 60 -0.01 8.87 -2.35
N ARG A 61 0.45 8.64 -1.11
CA ARG A 61 1.68 7.90 -0.80
C ARG A 61 1.61 6.47 -1.34
N THR A 62 0.50 5.76 -1.12
CA THR A 62 0.27 4.42 -1.67
C THR A 62 0.29 4.41 -3.19
N VAL A 63 -0.39 5.36 -3.86
CA VAL A 63 -0.40 5.42 -5.33
C VAL A 63 1.01 5.61 -5.89
N ARG A 64 1.84 6.46 -5.26
CA ARG A 64 3.23 6.65 -5.67
C ARG A 64 4.03 5.36 -5.55
N MET A 65 3.89 4.65 -4.42
CA MET A 65 4.63 3.40 -4.19
C MET A 65 4.21 2.31 -5.18
N ILE A 66 2.91 2.16 -5.42
CA ILE A 66 2.38 1.18 -6.39
C ILE A 66 2.86 1.49 -7.82
N LYS A 67 3.02 2.76 -8.19
CA LYS A 67 3.63 3.13 -9.48
C LYS A 67 5.10 2.74 -9.55
N CYS A 68 5.86 2.93 -8.47
CA CYS A 68 7.27 2.53 -8.41
C CYS A 68 7.44 1.00 -8.51
N PHE A 69 6.56 0.22 -7.88
CA PHE A 69 6.53 -1.25 -8.05
C PHE A 69 6.38 -1.70 -9.49
N ASP A 70 5.59 -0.99 -10.29
CA ASP A 70 5.41 -1.30 -11.72
C ASP A 70 6.68 -1.12 -12.53
N GLN A 71 7.42 -0.04 -12.24
CA GLN A 71 8.65 0.30 -12.93
C GLN A 71 9.77 -0.71 -12.62
N ASN A 72 9.78 -1.29 -11.42
CA ASN A 72 10.76 -2.30 -11.02
C ASN A 72 10.43 -3.72 -11.50
N VAL A 73 9.20 -3.98 -11.96
CA VAL A 73 8.81 -5.29 -12.54
C VAL A 73 9.08 -5.35 -14.04
N GLN A 74 9.19 -4.19 -14.71
CA GLN A 74 9.46 -4.09 -16.15
C GLN A 74 10.94 -3.84 -16.51
N ALA A 75 11.82 -3.71 -15.51
CA ALA A 75 13.26 -3.53 -15.65
C ALA A 75 13.98 -4.84 -15.34
#